data_AF-A0A2E8WGX9-F1
#
_entry.id   AF-A0A2E8WGX9-F1
#
_cell.length_a   1.000
_cell.length_b   1.000
_cell.length_c   1.000
_cell.angle_alpha   90.00
_cell.angle_beta   90.00
_cell.angle_gamma   90.00
#
_symmetry.space_group_name_H-M   'P 1'
#
loop_
_entity.id
_entity.type
_entity.pdbx_description
1 polymer ?
#
loop_
_entity_poly.entity_id
_entity_poly.type
_entity_poly.pdbx_seq_one_letter_code
_entity_poly.pdbx_strand_id
1 'polypeptide(L)'
;MRINLGCGSDRRQGYVNVDTFAPGSDVRSDLIDLGLQSGTVVLLVPDFSWVLQNGMSLPESQKWGWAIDAIFDNQDHEGEYHRIGFTQTRMRRLLEEAGFGGIKVDTVFSHGMSSIRDVASTVESRYRLSLLRRATNKIVMAKYRLRGALKSRLSGAA
;
A
#
# COMPACT_ATOMS: atom_id res chain seq x y z
N MET A 1 9.57 -15.22 1.10
CA MET A 1 8.45 -14.87 1.99
C MET A 1 7.52 -13.88 1.29
N ARG A 2 6.20 -13.98 1.53
CA ARG A 2 5.19 -13.05 1.03
C ARG A 2 4.59 -12.27 2.19
N ILE A 3 4.53 -10.95 2.09
CA ILE A 3 3.93 -10.06 3.12
C ILE A 3 2.72 -9.38 2.51
N ASN A 4 1.64 -9.25 3.27
CA ASN A 4 0.42 -8.51 2.94
C ASN A 4 0.30 -7.37 3.95
N LEU A 5 0.84 -6.20 3.61
CA LEU A 5 0.93 -5.05 4.52
C LEU A 5 -0.30 -4.14 4.42
N GLY A 6 -0.74 -3.61 5.56
CA GLY A 6 -1.96 -2.82 5.65
C GLY A 6 -3.16 -3.70 5.33
N CYS A 7 -3.16 -4.93 5.84
CA CYS A 7 -4.11 -5.95 5.41
C CYS A 7 -5.54 -5.63 5.85
N GLY A 8 -5.74 -4.82 6.88
CA GLY A 8 -7.06 -4.60 7.47
C GLY A 8 -7.77 -5.94 7.71
N SER A 9 -8.99 -6.08 7.17
CA SER A 9 -9.76 -7.32 7.18
C SER A 9 -9.43 -8.30 6.02
N ASP A 10 -8.69 -7.89 4.99
CA ASP A 10 -8.30 -8.73 3.84
C ASP A 10 -7.07 -9.59 4.16
N ARG A 11 -7.27 -10.59 5.00
CA ARG A 11 -6.24 -11.60 5.29
C ARG A 11 -6.07 -12.56 4.13
N ARG A 12 -4.82 -12.92 3.84
CA ARG A 12 -4.47 -13.78 2.70
C ARG A 12 -3.65 -14.98 3.12
N GLN A 13 -4.14 -16.16 2.74
CA GLN A 13 -3.46 -17.43 3.00
C GLN A 13 -2.09 -17.47 2.28
N GLY A 14 -1.06 -17.93 2.99
CA GLY A 14 0.30 -18.04 2.46
C GLY A 14 1.05 -16.70 2.36
N TYR A 15 0.54 -15.66 3.01
CA TYR A 15 1.18 -14.37 3.27
C TYR A 15 1.33 -14.17 4.79
N VAL A 16 2.35 -13.43 5.20
CA VAL A 16 2.41 -12.81 6.53
C VAL A 16 1.58 -11.53 6.45
N ASN A 17 0.44 -11.52 7.14
CA ASN A 17 -0.49 -10.38 7.16
C ASN A 17 -0.02 -9.40 8.22
N VAL A 18 0.33 -8.18 7.81
CA VAL A 18 0.92 -7.16 8.67
C VAL A 18 0.00 -5.95 8.67
N ASP A 19 -0.41 -5.49 9.83
CA ASP A 19 -1.23 -4.29 9.97
C ASP A 19 -1.04 -3.69 11.35
N THR A 20 -0.92 -2.36 11.43
CA THR A 20 -0.71 -1.63 12.68
C THR A 20 -1.89 -1.78 13.64
N PHE A 21 -3.11 -1.82 13.12
CA PHE A 21 -4.34 -1.70 13.92
C PHE A 21 -5.22 -2.95 13.85
N ALA A 22 -5.19 -3.70 12.75
CA ALA A 22 -6.09 -4.83 12.58
C ALA A 22 -5.81 -5.94 13.60
N PRO A 23 -6.79 -6.32 14.46
CA PRO A 23 -6.55 -7.29 15.53
C PRO A 23 -6.26 -8.70 15.01
N GLY A 24 -6.67 -9.02 13.79
CA GLY A 24 -6.43 -10.30 13.12
C GLY A 24 -5.14 -10.38 12.29
N SER A 25 -4.27 -9.36 12.34
CA SER A 25 -2.97 -9.42 11.64
C SER A 25 -2.03 -10.43 12.30
N ASP A 26 -1.17 -11.07 11.50
CA ASP A 26 -0.15 -12.00 12.01
C ASP A 26 0.98 -11.22 12.71
N VAL A 27 1.22 -9.97 12.29
CA VAL A 27 2.19 -9.05 12.90
C VAL A 27 1.59 -7.65 12.98
N ARG A 28 1.66 -7.02 14.16
CA ARG A 28 1.32 -5.59 14.33
C ARG A 28 2.56 -4.71 14.12
N SER A 29 2.65 -4.05 12.96
CA SER A 29 3.80 -3.22 12.59
C SER A 29 3.46 -2.28 11.42
N ASP A 30 4.10 -1.10 11.37
CA ASP A 30 4.16 -0.26 10.16
C ASP A 30 5.28 -0.78 9.22
N LEU A 31 5.21 -0.39 7.95
CA LEU A 31 6.13 -0.75 6.87
C LEU A 31 7.60 -0.45 7.19
N ILE A 32 7.85 0.73 7.79
CA ILE A 32 9.21 1.19 8.07
C ILE A 32 9.87 0.31 9.13
N ASP A 33 9.08 -0.19 10.08
CA ASP A 33 9.57 -0.95 11.22
C ASP A 33 9.93 -2.40 10.85
N LEU A 34 9.43 -2.90 9.72
CA LEU A 34 9.73 -4.24 9.21
C LEU A 34 11.20 -4.42 8.79
N GLY A 35 11.96 -3.33 8.59
CA GLY A 35 13.40 -3.41 8.36
C GLY A 35 13.81 -4.20 7.11
N LEU A 36 12.99 -4.15 6.07
CA LEU A 36 13.21 -4.88 4.81
C LEU A 36 14.53 -4.48 4.15
N GLN A 37 15.28 -5.46 3.63
CA GLN A 37 16.59 -5.24 3.01
C GLN A 37 16.52 -5.17 1.48
N SER A 38 15.77 -6.05 0.82
CA SER A 38 15.54 -6.04 -0.64
C SER A 38 14.18 -6.66 -0.94
N GLY A 39 13.69 -6.60 -2.18
CA GLY A 39 12.49 -7.35 -2.59
C GLY A 39 11.66 -6.68 -3.68
N THR A 40 10.63 -7.39 -4.14
CA THR A 40 9.55 -6.82 -4.95
C THR A 40 8.46 -6.29 -4.03
N VAL A 41 7.97 -5.08 -4.26
CA VAL A 41 6.76 -4.49 -3.69
C VAL A 41 5.66 -4.54 -4.75
N VAL A 42 4.44 -4.89 -4.36
CA VAL A 42 3.25 -4.64 -5.18
C VAL A 42 2.40 -3.63 -4.44
N LEU A 43 2.09 -2.47 -5.01
CA LEU A 43 1.19 -1.48 -4.40
C LEU A 43 -0.19 -1.62 -5.03
N LEU A 44 -1.25 -1.39 -4.25
CA LEU A 44 -2.61 -1.27 -4.78
C LEU A 44 -3.28 -0.05 -4.16
N VAL A 45 -3.38 1.03 -4.92
CA VAL A 45 -3.94 2.30 -4.43
C VAL A 45 -5.13 2.73 -5.31
N PRO A 46 -6.08 3.53 -4.78
CA PRO A 46 -7.14 4.09 -5.61
C PRO A 46 -6.59 4.87 -6.80
N ASP A 47 -7.20 4.73 -7.97
CA ASP A 47 -6.92 5.62 -9.09
C ASP A 47 -7.62 6.95 -8.83
N PHE A 48 -6.83 7.96 -8.46
CA PHE A 48 -7.35 9.24 -8.02
C PHE A 48 -8.17 9.95 -9.10
N SER A 49 -7.77 9.85 -10.37
CA SER A 49 -8.51 10.44 -11.47
C SER A 49 -9.89 9.81 -11.60
N TRP A 50 -9.96 8.49 -11.51
CA TRP A 50 -11.22 7.76 -11.59
C TRP A 50 -12.11 8.06 -10.38
N VAL A 51 -11.53 8.07 -9.17
CA VAL A 51 -12.28 8.36 -7.92
C VAL A 51 -12.86 9.77 -7.94
N LEU A 52 -12.11 10.78 -8.38
CA LEU A 52 -12.65 12.13 -8.51
C LEU A 52 -13.80 12.18 -9.51
N GLN A 53 -13.64 11.58 -10.70
CA GLN A 53 -14.68 11.62 -11.74
C GLN A 53 -15.95 10.88 -11.34
N ASN A 54 -15.82 9.68 -10.79
CA ASN A 54 -16.96 8.81 -10.48
C ASN A 54 -17.55 9.10 -9.10
N GLY A 55 -16.70 9.39 -8.11
CA GLY A 55 -17.15 9.76 -6.77
C GLY A 55 -17.85 11.11 -6.74
N MET A 56 -17.34 12.11 -7.47
CA MET A 56 -17.96 13.44 -7.48
C MET A 56 -19.18 13.54 -8.40
N SER A 57 -19.39 12.56 -9.29
CA SER A 57 -20.62 12.48 -10.11
C SER A 57 -21.79 11.82 -9.37
N LEU A 58 -21.55 11.25 -8.17
CA LEU A 58 -22.61 10.71 -7.33
C LEU A 58 -23.58 11.81 -6.84
N PRO A 59 -24.85 11.47 -6.60
CA PRO A 59 -25.77 12.35 -5.91
C PRO A 59 -25.21 12.78 -4.56
N GLU A 60 -25.55 13.99 -4.13
CA GLU A 60 -25.04 14.59 -2.90
C GLU A 60 -25.20 13.69 -1.67
N SER A 61 -26.33 12.98 -1.56
CA SER A 61 -26.61 12.06 -0.46
C SER A 61 -25.69 10.83 -0.39
N GLN A 62 -24.94 10.53 -1.46
CA GLN A 62 -24.05 9.36 -1.56
C GLN A 62 -22.56 9.75 -1.62
N LYS A 63 -22.26 11.04 -1.78
CA LYS A 63 -20.89 11.53 -1.98
C LYS A 63 -20.03 11.43 -0.73
N TRP A 64 -20.62 11.60 0.45
CA TRP A 64 -19.93 11.80 1.73
C TRP A 64 -19.57 10.53 2.50
N GLY A 65 -19.56 9.36 1.84
CA GLY A 65 -19.07 8.11 2.41
C GLY A 65 -17.87 7.60 1.62
N TRP A 66 -18.01 6.39 1.07
CA TRP A 66 -16.96 5.70 0.31
C TRP A 66 -16.17 6.56 -0.69
N ALA A 67 -16.81 7.49 -1.40
CA ALA A 67 -16.12 8.34 -2.38
C ALA A 67 -15.12 9.30 -1.72
N ILE A 68 -15.47 9.84 -0.55
CA ILE A 68 -14.59 10.69 0.26
C ILE A 68 -13.52 9.83 0.95
N ASP A 69 -13.87 8.65 1.44
CA ASP A 69 -12.89 7.71 2.02
C ASP A 69 -11.84 7.28 0.98
N ALA A 70 -12.25 7.07 -0.28
CA ALA A 70 -11.30 6.77 -1.36
C ALA A 70 -10.32 7.94 -1.64
N ILE A 71 -10.70 9.17 -1.31
CA ILE A 71 -9.89 10.39 -1.51
C ILE A 71 -9.00 10.70 -0.31
N PHE A 72 -9.53 10.58 0.91
CA PHE A 72 -8.86 11.02 2.13
C PHE A 72 -8.55 9.89 3.13
N ASP A 73 -8.94 8.65 2.83
CA ASP A 73 -9.04 7.50 3.76
C ASP A 73 -10.16 7.70 4.81
N ASN A 74 -10.47 6.65 5.58
CA ASN A 74 -11.58 6.65 6.57
C ASN A 74 -11.30 7.49 7.83
N GLN A 75 -10.03 7.80 8.12
CA GLN A 75 -9.59 8.62 9.25
C GLN A 75 -10.01 8.12 10.64
N ASP A 76 -10.33 6.82 10.80
CA ASP A 76 -10.75 6.27 12.09
C ASP A 76 -9.59 6.23 13.10
N HIS A 77 -8.34 6.13 12.62
CA HIS A 77 -7.13 6.08 13.44
C HIS A 77 -6.01 6.99 12.90
N GLU A 78 -5.07 7.35 13.78
CA GLU A 78 -3.87 8.10 13.39
C GLU A 78 -3.07 7.34 12.32
N GLY A 79 -2.85 8.00 11.18
CA GLY A 79 -2.13 7.43 10.04
C GLY A 79 -3.05 6.97 8.90
N GLU A 80 -4.37 6.93 9.12
CA GLU A 80 -5.35 6.62 8.07
C GLU A 80 -5.69 7.87 7.26
N TYR A 81 -4.73 8.33 6.45
CA TYR A 81 -4.91 9.50 5.59
C TYR A 81 -4.23 9.32 4.23
N HIS A 82 -4.99 9.55 3.15
CA HIS A 82 -4.41 9.81 1.83
C HIS A 82 -3.99 11.28 1.75
N ARG A 83 -2.69 11.55 1.95
CA ARG A 83 -2.16 12.93 1.86
C ARG A 83 -2.10 13.47 0.44
N ILE A 84 -2.17 12.57 -0.54
CA ILE A 84 -2.10 12.90 -1.96
C ILE A 84 -2.79 11.82 -2.80
N GLY A 85 -3.27 12.21 -3.98
CA GLY A 85 -3.81 11.29 -4.98
C GLY A 85 -2.75 10.65 -5.86
N PHE A 86 -3.04 9.44 -6.34
CA PHE A 86 -2.18 8.68 -7.25
C PHE A 86 -2.79 8.53 -8.64
N THR A 87 -1.97 8.79 -9.65
CA THR A 87 -2.20 8.39 -11.04
C THR A 87 -1.08 7.43 -11.45
N GLN A 88 -1.28 6.64 -12.50
CA GLN A 88 -0.24 5.72 -12.97
C GLN A 88 1.10 6.43 -13.23
N THR A 89 1.06 7.60 -13.87
CA THR A 89 2.24 8.42 -14.14
C THR A 89 2.93 8.88 -12.86
N ARG A 90 2.15 9.31 -11.86
CA ARG A 90 2.70 9.75 -10.57
C ARG A 90 3.31 8.58 -9.80
N MET A 91 2.66 7.42 -9.79
CA MET A 91 3.17 6.22 -9.11
C MET A 91 4.51 5.77 -9.70
N ARG A 92 4.59 5.68 -11.03
CA ARG A 92 5.85 5.36 -11.71
C ARG A 92 6.96 6.31 -11.29
N ARG A 93 6.71 7.63 -11.36
CA ARG A 93 7.68 8.66 -11.00
C ARG A 93 8.14 8.54 -9.55
N LEU A 94 7.21 8.37 -8.60
CA LEU A 94 7.55 8.21 -7.18
C LEU A 94 8.38 6.96 -6.92
N LEU A 95 8.08 5.85 -7.60
CA LEU A 95 8.84 4.62 -7.50
C LEU A 95 10.25 4.77 -8.11
N GLU A 96 10.38 5.44 -9.25
CA GLU A 96 11.67 5.77 -9.89
C GLU A 96 12.51 6.71 -9.01
N GLU A 97 11.93 7.79 -8.46
CA GLU A 97 12.59 8.72 -7.55
C GLU A 97 12.99 8.06 -6.23
N ALA A 98 12.18 7.10 -5.74
CA ALA A 98 12.54 6.24 -4.63
C ALA A 98 13.60 5.18 -5.03
N GLY A 99 13.97 5.08 -6.31
CA GLY A 99 15.04 4.23 -6.84
C GLY A 99 14.62 2.81 -7.21
N PHE A 100 13.33 2.46 -7.15
CA PHE A 100 12.87 1.14 -7.56
C PHE A 100 13.11 0.91 -9.06
N GLY A 101 13.42 -0.34 -9.41
CA GLY A 101 13.58 -0.80 -10.79
C GLY A 101 12.56 -1.87 -11.16
N GLY A 102 12.45 -2.16 -12.45
CA GLY A 102 11.50 -3.17 -12.97
C GLY A 102 10.03 -2.79 -12.72
N ILE A 103 9.72 -1.49 -12.78
CA ILE A 103 8.42 -0.94 -12.45
C ILE A 103 7.40 -1.30 -13.54
N LYS A 104 6.34 -1.99 -13.14
CA LYS A 104 5.14 -2.23 -13.95
C LYS A 104 3.96 -1.55 -13.25
N VAL A 105 3.18 -0.82 -14.02
CA VAL A 105 2.02 -0.07 -13.52
C VAL A 105 0.83 -0.47 -14.36
N ASP A 106 -0.19 -1.01 -13.73
CA ASP A 106 -1.41 -1.47 -14.36
C ASP A 106 -2.63 -0.82 -13.68
N THR A 107 -3.76 -0.76 -14.38
CA THR A 107 -5.05 -0.45 -13.77
C THR A 107 -5.84 -1.75 -13.56
N VAL A 108 -6.42 -1.90 -12.37
CA VAL A 108 -7.24 -3.06 -11.99
C VAL A 108 -8.52 -2.57 -11.30
N PHE A 109 -9.59 -3.36 -11.33
CA PHE A 109 -10.78 -3.06 -10.54
C PHE A 109 -10.71 -3.74 -9.18
N SER A 110 -10.88 -2.97 -8.11
CA SER A 110 -10.76 -3.45 -6.73
C SER A 110 -11.58 -2.55 -5.80
N HIS A 111 -12.23 -3.13 -4.78
CA HIS A 111 -12.97 -2.38 -3.75
C HIS A 111 -14.02 -1.41 -4.34
N GLY A 112 -14.67 -1.82 -5.43
CA GLY A 112 -15.69 -1.02 -6.11
C GLY A 112 -15.16 0.12 -6.98
N MET A 113 -13.84 0.24 -7.18
CA MET A 113 -13.21 1.32 -7.95
C MET A 113 -12.12 0.84 -8.90
N SER A 114 -11.81 1.70 -9.88
CA SER A 114 -10.51 1.65 -10.54
C SER A 114 -9.39 1.89 -9.53
N SER A 115 -8.39 1.02 -9.54
CA SER A 115 -7.22 1.07 -8.67
C SER A 115 -5.96 0.91 -9.51
N ILE A 116 -4.89 1.58 -9.10
CA ILE A 116 -3.58 1.43 -9.69
C ILE A 116 -2.86 0.31 -8.95
N ARG A 117 -2.39 -0.67 -9.71
CA ARG A 117 -1.54 -1.75 -9.24
C ARG A 117 -0.12 -1.55 -9.76
N ASP A 118 0.80 -1.30 -8.86
CA ASP A 118 2.22 -1.20 -9.20
C ASP A 118 2.96 -2.45 -8.76
N VAL A 119 3.95 -2.88 -9.54
CA VAL A 119 4.92 -3.91 -9.16
C VAL A 119 6.31 -3.32 -9.36
N ALA A 120 7.09 -3.23 -8.30
CA ALA A 120 8.39 -2.57 -8.32
C ALA A 120 9.40 -3.37 -7.50
N SER A 121 10.69 -3.35 -7.85
CA SER A 121 11.71 -4.14 -7.15
C SER A 121 12.91 -3.31 -6.72
N THR A 122 13.56 -3.69 -5.63
CA THR A 122 14.78 -3.03 -5.15
C THR A 122 15.75 -3.98 -4.45
N VAL A 123 17.04 -3.67 -4.54
CA VAL A 123 18.14 -4.34 -3.82
C VAL A 123 18.41 -3.75 -2.43
N GLU A 124 17.94 -2.52 -2.14
CA GLU A 124 18.05 -1.86 -0.82
C GLU A 124 16.72 -1.19 -0.43
N SER A 125 15.97 -1.70 0.54
CA SER A 125 14.60 -1.23 0.80
C SER A 125 14.44 -0.26 1.97
N ARG A 126 15.23 -0.33 3.06
CA ARG A 126 15.00 0.52 4.25
C ARG A 126 14.94 2.02 3.96
N TYR A 127 15.90 2.56 3.21
CA TYR A 127 15.95 4.00 2.94
C TYR A 127 14.81 4.44 2.01
N ARG A 128 14.45 3.58 1.06
CA ARG A 128 13.50 3.86 -0.03
C ARG A 128 12.03 3.76 0.41
N LEU A 129 11.75 2.90 1.39
CA LEU A 129 10.42 2.80 2.00
C LEU A 129 10.07 4.03 2.84
N SER A 130 11.06 4.72 3.43
CA SER A 130 10.82 5.99 4.15
C SER A 130 10.44 7.15 3.22
N LEU A 131 11.01 7.18 2.01
CA LEU A 131 10.66 8.12 0.94
C LEU A 131 9.24 7.84 0.42
N LEU A 132 8.92 6.57 0.17
CA LEU A 132 7.56 6.16 -0.18
C LEU A 132 6.56 6.50 0.92
N ARG A 133 6.85 6.24 2.21
CA ARG A 133 5.95 6.59 3.32
C ARG A 133 5.68 8.09 3.36
N ARG A 134 6.70 8.93 3.24
CA ARG A 134 6.51 10.40 3.18
C ARG A 134 5.60 10.82 2.02
N ALA A 135 5.67 10.10 0.90
CA ALA A 135 4.84 10.36 -0.27
C ALA A 135 3.44 9.73 -0.21
N THR A 136 3.21 8.69 0.62
CA THR A 136 2.02 7.83 0.50
C THR A 136 1.24 7.57 1.79
N ASN A 137 1.88 7.68 2.97
CA ASN A 137 1.40 7.45 4.36
C ASN A 137 0.42 6.30 4.67
N LYS A 138 -0.07 5.55 3.68
CA LYS A 138 -0.58 4.20 3.80
C LYS A 138 -0.39 3.56 2.43
N ILE A 139 0.62 2.72 2.30
CA ILE A 139 0.67 1.82 1.16
C ILE A 139 -0.39 0.76 1.43
N VAL A 140 -1.54 0.92 0.79
CA VAL A 140 -2.55 -0.12 0.73
C VAL A 140 -1.93 -1.29 -0.04
N MET A 141 -1.87 -2.43 0.66
CA MET A 141 -1.57 -3.76 0.12
C MET A 141 -0.19 -3.90 -0.55
N ALA A 142 0.89 -3.62 0.18
CA ALA A 142 2.22 -3.98 -0.28
C ALA A 142 2.39 -5.51 -0.34
N LYS A 143 2.36 -6.14 -1.54
CA LYS A 143 2.77 -7.55 -1.66
C LYS A 143 4.27 -7.64 -1.79
N TYR A 144 4.95 -8.16 -0.77
CA TYR A 144 6.38 -8.41 -0.89
C TYR A 144 6.68 -9.78 -1.50
N ARG A 145 7.65 -9.88 -2.42
CA ARG A 145 8.27 -11.18 -2.79
C ARG A 145 9.77 -11.11 -2.47
N LEU A 146 10.19 -11.83 -1.43
CA LEU A 146 11.58 -11.89 -0.96
C LEU A 146 12.32 -13.13 -1.48
N ARG A 147 13.51 -12.92 -2.07
CA ARG A 147 14.65 -13.86 -2.05
C ARG A 147 15.83 -13.10 -1.42
N GLY A 148 16.18 -13.41 -0.17
CA GLY A 148 17.26 -12.75 0.58
C GLY A 148 17.02 -12.76 2.09
N ALA A 149 18.09 -12.91 2.87
CA ALA A 149 18.06 -13.19 4.31
C ALA A 149 17.37 -12.09 5.13
N LEU A 150 16.46 -12.50 6.03
CA LEU A 150 15.85 -11.62 7.02
C LEU A 150 16.81 -11.48 8.20
N LYS A 151 17.02 -10.26 8.74
CA LYS A 151 17.66 -10.13 10.06
C LYS A 151 16.71 -10.74 11.10
N SER A 152 17.25 -11.64 11.92
CA SER A 152 16.73 -12.49 13.02
C SER A 152 15.51 -12.07 13.88
N ARG A 153 14.76 -11.01 13.58
CA ARG A 153 13.68 -10.51 14.43
C ARG A 153 12.30 -11.15 14.22
N LEU A 154 12.13 -12.03 13.23
CA LEU A 154 10.88 -12.80 13.01
C LEU A 154 11.00 -14.28 13.37
N SER A 155 12.10 -14.74 13.97
CA SER A 155 12.28 -16.15 14.37
C SER A 155 11.67 -16.50 15.73
N GLY A 156 10.74 -15.67 16.24
CA GLY A 156 10.22 -15.75 17.61
C GLY A 156 8.72 -16.04 17.73
N ALA A 157 8.08 -16.58 16.71
CA ALA A 157 6.70 -17.06 16.81
C ALA A 157 6.66 -18.49 16.27
N ALA A 158 6.88 -19.44 17.17
CA ALA A 158 6.46 -20.83 17.05
C ALA A 158 5.15 -21.00 17.83
#